data_AF-K1S9P8-F1
#
_entry.id   AF-K1S9P8-F1
#
_cell.length_a   1.000
_cell.length_b   1.000
_cell.length_c   1.000
_cell.angle_alpha   90.00
_cell.angle_beta   90.00
_cell.angle_gamma   90.00
#
_symmetry.space_group_name_H-M   'P 1'
#
loop_
_entity.id
_entity.type
_entity.pdbx_description
1 polymer ?
#
loop_
_entity_poly.entity_id
_entity_poly.type
_entity_poly.pdbx_seq_one_letter_code
_entity_poly.pdbx_strand_id
1 'polypeptide(L)'
;MEKVKRILTGDRPTGKLHIGHYFGSLKKRVEMQDSGLYDPYILIADVQALTDNFNNPDKVRKNVREVAMDYLSVGIDPEKTTIYIQSMIPEVAELTVFYSNLVTIARLERNPTVKTEIAQKRDVFGESVTYGFLGYPVSQAADITCFEGELVPVGEDQLPLIEQCREIVRKFNSIYGDVLIEPEAVLSSAKRIKGLDGNEKMGKSLGNAIYLSDSEE
;
A
#
# COMPACT_ATOMS: atom_id res chain seq x y z
N MET A 1 -25.41 7.17 -16.42
CA MET A 1 -24.50 7.65 -15.36
C MET A 1 -23.16 6.98 -15.59
N GLU A 2 -22.06 7.72 -15.58
CA GLU A 2 -20.73 7.10 -15.61
C GLU A 2 -20.60 6.16 -14.41
N LYS A 3 -20.03 4.97 -14.64
CA LYS A 3 -19.80 3.99 -13.58
C LYS A 3 -18.79 4.59 -12.61
N VAL A 4 -19.18 4.75 -11.35
CA VAL A 4 -18.28 5.15 -10.27
C VAL A 4 -17.19 4.09 -10.16
N LYS A 5 -15.94 4.47 -10.40
CA LYS A 5 -14.80 3.54 -10.35
C LYS A 5 -14.32 3.39 -8.91
N ARG A 6 -14.09 2.16 -8.47
CA ARG A 6 -13.54 1.91 -7.14
C ARG A 6 -12.03 2.13 -7.13
N ILE A 7 -11.58 2.88 -6.14
CA ILE A 7 -10.16 3.13 -5.91
C ILE A 7 -9.72 2.35 -4.69
N LEU A 8 -8.55 1.70 -4.76
CA LEU A 8 -7.87 1.20 -3.58
C LEU A 8 -6.48 1.81 -3.45
N THR A 9 -6.17 2.35 -2.27
CA THR A 9 -4.83 2.80 -1.89
C THR A 9 -4.65 2.56 -0.39
N GLY A 10 -3.46 2.82 0.15
CA GLY A 10 -3.25 2.67 1.58
C GLY A 10 -1.80 2.78 1.99
N ASP A 11 -1.56 2.59 3.28
CA ASP A 11 -0.25 2.71 3.89
C ASP A 11 -0.03 1.64 4.96
N ARG A 12 1.22 1.18 5.07
CA ARG A 12 1.66 0.32 6.17
C ARG A 12 1.80 1.17 7.45
N PRO A 13 1.11 0.85 8.56
CA PRO A 13 1.18 1.61 9.80
C PRO A 13 2.53 1.40 10.51
N THR A 14 3.54 2.16 10.10
CA THR A 14 4.93 2.05 10.59
C THR A 14 5.44 3.31 11.31
N GLY A 15 4.60 4.35 11.38
CA GLY A 15 4.88 5.64 12.02
C GLY A 15 3.87 6.69 11.61
N LYS A 16 3.89 7.86 12.25
CA LYS A 16 3.18 9.08 11.82
C LYS A 16 3.50 9.47 10.38
N LEU A 17 2.56 10.03 9.65
CA LEU A 17 2.74 10.56 8.31
C LEU A 17 3.44 11.92 8.35
N HIS A 18 3.98 12.33 7.21
CA HIS A 18 4.81 13.53 7.07
C HIS A 18 4.49 14.26 5.78
N ILE A 19 5.01 15.47 5.58
CA ILE A 19 4.69 16.31 4.41
C ILE A 19 4.96 15.63 3.06
N GLY A 20 5.96 14.74 3.01
CA GLY A 20 6.20 13.89 1.84
C GLY A 20 5.01 12.97 1.49
N HIS A 21 4.31 12.41 2.47
CA HIS A 21 3.07 11.64 2.24
C HIS A 21 1.94 12.56 1.78
N TYR A 22 1.82 13.75 2.37
CA TYR A 22 0.77 14.71 2.04
C TYR A 22 0.82 15.12 0.57
N PHE A 23 1.96 15.62 0.11
CA PHE A 23 2.12 16.02 -1.29
C PHE A 23 2.25 14.83 -2.24
N GLY A 24 2.79 13.70 -1.78
CA GLY A 24 2.98 12.51 -2.63
C GLY A 24 1.68 11.76 -2.93
N SER A 25 0.75 11.71 -1.97
CA SER A 25 -0.47 10.90 -2.10
C SER A 25 -1.72 11.48 -1.41
N LEU A 26 -1.63 11.96 -0.15
CA LEU A 26 -2.84 12.24 0.64
C LEU A 26 -3.69 13.36 0.03
N LYS A 27 -3.06 14.44 -0.46
CA LYS A 27 -3.77 15.52 -1.13
C LYS A 27 -4.58 14.99 -2.32
N LYS A 28 -4.02 14.06 -3.09
CA LYS A 28 -4.72 13.46 -4.23
C LYS A 28 -5.88 12.57 -3.78
N ARG A 29 -5.73 11.84 -2.67
CA ARG A 29 -6.83 11.05 -2.08
C ARG A 29 -8.01 11.95 -1.71
N VAL A 30 -7.74 13.12 -1.11
CA VAL A 30 -8.76 14.13 -0.79
C VAL A 30 -9.45 14.66 -2.06
N GLU A 31 -8.68 15.03 -3.08
CA GLU A 31 -9.24 15.45 -4.38
C GLU A 31 -10.12 14.36 -5.03
N MET A 32 -9.74 13.09 -4.88
CA MET A 32 -10.49 11.97 -5.46
C MET A 32 -11.82 11.72 -4.75
N GLN A 33 -11.85 11.71 -3.40
CA GLN A 33 -13.13 11.56 -2.67
C GLN A 33 -14.12 12.69 -2.95
N ASP A 34 -13.63 13.93 -3.18
CA ASP A 34 -14.49 15.10 -3.40
C ASP A 34 -14.95 15.25 -4.87
N SER A 35 -14.38 14.47 -5.78
CA SER A 35 -14.71 14.56 -7.22
C SER A 35 -16.10 14.04 -7.57
N GLY A 36 -16.69 13.16 -6.74
CA GLY A 36 -17.94 12.45 -7.04
C GLY A 36 -17.83 11.39 -8.15
N LEU A 37 -16.62 11.13 -8.66
CA LEU A 37 -16.37 10.17 -9.75
C LEU A 37 -15.90 8.80 -9.26
N TYR A 38 -15.56 8.69 -7.97
CA TYR A 38 -14.90 7.53 -7.41
C TYR A 38 -15.55 7.04 -6.11
N ASP A 39 -15.36 5.75 -5.84
CA ASP A 39 -15.71 5.06 -4.60
C ASP A 39 -14.38 4.70 -3.89
N PRO A 40 -13.84 5.57 -3.01
CA PRO A 40 -12.48 5.42 -2.49
C PRO A 40 -12.41 4.50 -1.27
N TYR A 41 -11.46 3.57 -1.32
CA TYR A 41 -11.06 2.70 -0.22
C TYR A 41 -9.62 3.00 0.16
N ILE A 42 -9.38 3.18 1.46
CA ILE A 42 -8.05 3.38 2.02
C ILE A 42 -7.79 2.30 3.05
N LEU A 43 -6.80 1.46 2.77
CA LEU A 43 -6.39 0.38 3.65
C LEU A 43 -5.28 0.82 4.61
N ILE A 44 -5.40 0.40 5.86
CA ILE A 44 -4.31 0.43 6.85
C ILE A 44 -3.72 -0.98 6.88
N ALA A 45 -2.59 -1.15 6.18
CA ALA A 45 -1.99 -2.43 5.83
C ALA A 45 -1.16 -3.04 6.98
N ASP A 46 -1.81 -3.34 8.10
CA ASP A 46 -1.14 -3.79 9.32
C ASP A 46 -0.54 -5.21 9.20
N VAL A 47 -1.19 -6.14 8.49
CA VAL A 47 -0.61 -7.46 8.18
C VAL A 47 0.62 -7.32 7.28
N GLN A 48 0.55 -6.48 6.24
CA GLN A 48 1.70 -6.20 5.38
C GLN A 48 2.82 -5.51 6.15
N ALA A 49 2.52 -4.63 7.11
CA ALA A 49 3.52 -4.01 7.97
C ALA A 49 4.26 -5.03 8.85
N LEU A 50 3.62 -6.13 9.23
CA LEU A 50 4.27 -7.21 9.99
C LEU A 50 5.29 -7.98 9.15
N THR A 51 5.28 -7.90 7.82
CA THR A 51 6.28 -8.60 6.98
C THR A 51 7.72 -8.14 7.23
N ASP A 52 7.93 -6.90 7.66
CA ASP A 52 9.22 -6.32 8.04
C ASP A 52 9.27 -5.71 9.45
N ASN A 53 8.18 -5.82 10.23
CA ASN A 53 8.11 -5.42 11.65
C ASN A 53 7.58 -6.57 12.56
N PHE A 54 7.69 -7.84 12.14
CA PHE A 54 7.20 -9.01 12.90
C PHE A 54 7.79 -9.12 14.31
N ASN A 55 9.02 -8.63 14.52
CA ASN A 55 9.68 -8.59 15.83
C ASN A 55 9.25 -7.40 16.71
N ASN A 56 8.40 -6.50 16.19
CA ASN A 56 7.88 -5.34 16.92
C ASN A 56 6.39 -5.09 16.59
N PRO A 57 5.50 -6.03 16.95
CA PRO A 57 4.07 -5.93 16.64
C PRO A 57 3.38 -4.75 17.33
N ASP A 58 3.85 -4.35 18.53
CA ASP A 58 3.30 -3.20 19.26
C ASP A 58 3.49 -1.88 18.50
N LYS A 59 4.61 -1.73 17.76
CA LYS A 59 4.82 -0.58 16.87
C LYS A 59 3.75 -0.53 15.79
N VAL A 60 3.43 -1.66 15.15
CA VAL A 60 2.38 -1.73 14.12
C VAL A 60 1.03 -1.35 14.73
N ARG A 61 0.67 -2.00 15.85
CA ARG A 61 -0.61 -1.77 16.54
C ARG A 61 -0.83 -0.31 16.93
N LYS A 62 0.18 0.36 17.49
CA LYS A 62 0.09 1.79 17.86
C LYS A 62 -0.13 2.67 16.64
N ASN A 63 0.61 2.40 15.56
CA ASN A 63 0.57 3.23 14.35
C ASN A 63 -0.69 3.05 13.50
N VAL A 64 -1.51 2.00 13.73
CA VAL A 64 -2.84 1.91 13.11
C VAL A 64 -3.68 3.15 13.46
N ARG A 65 -3.68 3.55 14.74
CA ARG A 65 -4.41 4.74 15.20
C ARG A 65 -3.76 6.03 14.71
N GLU A 66 -2.44 6.13 14.75
CA GLU A 66 -1.70 7.31 14.27
C GLU A 66 -2.01 7.58 12.79
N VAL A 67 -1.94 6.56 11.93
CA VAL A 67 -2.24 6.70 10.50
C VAL A 67 -3.70 7.08 10.27
N ALA A 68 -4.64 6.48 11.01
CA ALA A 68 -6.05 6.86 10.93
C ALA A 68 -6.26 8.33 11.32
N MET A 69 -5.63 8.81 12.40
CA MET A 69 -5.70 10.21 12.81
C MET A 69 -5.09 11.14 11.74
N ASP A 70 -3.96 10.77 11.14
CA ASP A 70 -3.33 11.54 10.06
C ASP A 70 -4.20 11.60 8.80
N TYR A 71 -4.96 10.54 8.47
CA TYR A 71 -5.91 10.59 7.37
C TYR A 71 -7.05 11.57 7.64
N LEU A 72 -7.65 11.50 8.83
CA LEU A 72 -8.74 12.39 9.20
C LEU A 72 -8.29 13.85 9.27
N SER A 73 -7.07 14.11 9.79
CA SER A 73 -6.55 15.47 9.95
C SER A 73 -6.29 16.19 8.63
N VAL A 74 -5.95 15.45 7.57
CA VAL A 74 -5.75 16.03 6.22
C VAL A 74 -7.04 16.16 5.42
N GLY A 75 -8.17 15.74 5.98
CA GLY A 75 -9.49 15.90 5.37
C GLY A 75 -10.05 14.65 4.69
N ILE A 76 -9.49 13.45 4.89
CA ILE A 76 -10.18 12.22 4.50
C ILE A 76 -11.45 12.09 5.34
N ASP A 77 -12.59 12.03 4.66
CA ASP A 77 -13.91 12.00 5.28
C ASP A 77 -14.44 10.56 5.28
N PRO A 78 -14.66 9.92 6.44
CA PRO A 78 -15.16 8.54 6.51
C PRO A 78 -16.58 8.38 5.96
N GLU A 79 -17.35 9.46 5.79
CA GLU A 79 -18.66 9.42 5.12
C GLU A 79 -18.53 9.35 3.59
N LYS A 80 -17.34 9.65 3.04
CA LYS A 80 -17.04 9.60 1.60
C LYS A 80 -16.04 8.50 1.23
N THR A 81 -15.21 8.10 2.18
CA THR A 81 -14.10 7.17 2.00
C THR A 81 -14.19 6.01 2.97
N THR A 82 -14.14 4.78 2.45
CA THR A 82 -14.06 3.59 3.29
C THR A 82 -12.63 3.40 3.80
N ILE A 83 -12.42 3.64 5.09
CA ILE A 83 -11.14 3.35 5.76
C ILE A 83 -11.27 2.01 6.48
N TYR A 84 -10.37 1.06 6.21
CA TYR A 84 -10.40 -0.26 6.85
C TYR A 84 -9.02 -0.73 7.30
N ILE A 85 -9.01 -1.64 8.28
CA ILE A 85 -7.80 -2.25 8.84
C ILE A 85 -7.65 -3.63 8.21
N GLN A 86 -6.50 -3.92 7.59
CA GLN A 86 -6.28 -5.15 6.83
C GLN A 86 -6.52 -6.42 7.66
N SER A 87 -6.03 -6.47 8.90
CA SER A 87 -6.22 -7.62 9.80
C SER A 87 -7.67 -7.88 10.22
N MET A 88 -8.58 -6.92 10.00
CA MET A 88 -10.01 -7.07 10.29
C MET A 88 -10.78 -7.71 9.12
N ILE A 89 -10.12 -8.00 7.99
CA ILE A 89 -10.71 -8.59 6.79
C ILE A 89 -10.01 -9.94 6.52
N PRO A 90 -10.38 -11.01 7.23
CA PRO A 90 -9.72 -12.31 7.11
C PRO A 90 -9.79 -12.92 5.71
N GLU A 91 -10.77 -12.53 4.90
CA GLU A 91 -10.94 -12.93 3.50
C GLU A 91 -9.72 -12.56 2.64
N VAL A 92 -9.01 -11.47 2.97
CA VAL A 92 -7.75 -11.11 2.31
C VAL A 92 -6.68 -12.17 2.55
N ALA A 93 -6.59 -12.70 3.77
CA ALA A 93 -5.63 -13.75 4.11
C ALA A 93 -5.98 -15.06 3.39
N GLU A 94 -7.27 -15.40 3.30
CA GLU A 94 -7.75 -16.56 2.53
C GLU A 94 -7.40 -16.43 1.03
N LEU A 95 -7.72 -15.29 0.41
CA LEU A 95 -7.38 -15.02 -0.99
C LEU A 95 -5.88 -15.06 -1.24
N THR A 96 -5.06 -14.58 -0.30
CA THR A 96 -3.60 -14.66 -0.37
C THR A 96 -3.13 -16.10 -0.50
N VAL A 97 -3.73 -17.04 0.26
CA VAL A 97 -3.41 -18.47 0.17
C VAL A 97 -3.75 -19.01 -1.21
N PHE A 98 -4.92 -18.69 -1.77
CA PHE A 98 -5.27 -19.13 -3.12
C PHE A 98 -4.31 -18.57 -4.18
N TYR A 99 -4.00 -17.28 -4.12
CA TYR A 99 -3.11 -16.62 -5.07
C TYR A 99 -1.66 -17.09 -4.97
N SER A 100 -1.23 -17.58 -3.80
CA SER A 100 0.11 -18.15 -3.62
C SER A 100 0.38 -19.35 -4.55
N ASN A 101 -0.67 -20.04 -5.02
CA ASN A 101 -0.55 -21.14 -5.99
C ASN A 101 -0.41 -20.65 -7.45
N LEU A 102 -0.65 -19.37 -7.72
CA LEU A 102 -0.69 -18.81 -9.08
C LEU A 102 0.66 -18.19 -9.49
N VAL A 103 1.54 -17.93 -8.54
CA VAL A 103 2.83 -17.26 -8.73
C VAL A 103 3.98 -18.15 -8.28
N THR A 104 5.12 -18.08 -8.96
CA THR A 104 6.32 -18.84 -8.58
C THR A 104 7.26 -18.00 -7.72
N ILE A 105 8.04 -18.66 -6.87
CA ILE A 105 9.10 -18.01 -6.07
C ILE A 105 10.05 -17.21 -6.98
N ALA A 106 10.50 -17.81 -8.08
CA ALA A 106 11.38 -17.15 -9.05
C ALA A 106 10.76 -15.90 -9.70
N ARG A 107 9.42 -15.78 -9.78
CA ARG A 107 8.77 -14.56 -10.26
C ARG A 107 8.80 -13.47 -9.18
N LEU A 108 8.58 -13.83 -7.91
CA LEU A 108 8.65 -12.92 -6.77
C LEU A 108 10.08 -12.36 -6.58
N GLU A 109 11.11 -13.22 -6.64
CA GLU A 109 12.51 -12.81 -6.50
C GLU A 109 12.99 -11.87 -7.62
N ARG A 110 12.37 -11.95 -8.79
CA ARG A 110 12.66 -11.07 -9.94
C ARG A 110 11.88 -9.75 -9.88
N ASN A 111 10.98 -9.55 -8.92
CA ASN A 111 10.28 -8.29 -8.78
C ASN A 111 11.29 -7.19 -8.35
N PRO A 112 11.51 -6.15 -9.18
CA PRO A 112 12.54 -5.14 -8.91
C PRO A 112 12.25 -4.31 -7.67
N THR A 113 10.97 -4.06 -7.35
CA THR A 113 10.55 -3.34 -6.14
C THR A 113 10.94 -4.14 -4.90
N VAL A 114 10.52 -5.41 -4.85
CA VAL A 114 10.85 -6.32 -3.74
C VAL A 114 12.37 -6.46 -3.58
N LYS A 115 13.11 -6.64 -4.68
CA LYS A 115 14.57 -6.75 -4.64
C LYS A 115 15.23 -5.49 -4.05
N THR A 116 14.74 -4.31 -4.44
CA THR A 116 15.22 -3.02 -3.89
C THR A 116 14.92 -2.93 -2.40
N GLU A 117 13.72 -3.29 -1.97
CA GLU A 117 13.33 -3.23 -0.57
C GLU A 117 14.08 -4.24 0.31
N ILE A 118 14.35 -5.45 -0.20
CA ILE A 118 15.21 -6.44 0.49
C ILE A 118 16.61 -5.84 0.71
N ALA A 119 17.19 -5.21 -0.31
CA ALA A 119 18.50 -4.57 -0.21
C ALA A 119 18.53 -3.40 0.79
N GLN A 120 17.43 -2.66 0.93
CA GLN A 120 17.29 -1.58 1.93
C GLN A 120 17.07 -2.10 3.35
N LYS A 121 16.62 -3.35 3.51
CA LYS A 121 16.27 -3.96 4.80
C LYS A 121 17.22 -5.10 5.18
N ARG A 122 18.49 -5.03 4.72
CA ARG A 122 19.50 -6.04 5.06
C ARG A 122 19.69 -6.20 6.57
N ASP A 123 19.55 -5.13 7.34
CA ASP A 123 19.63 -5.19 8.81
C ASP A 123 18.46 -5.96 9.45
N VAL A 124 17.32 -6.07 8.76
CA VAL A 124 16.12 -6.80 9.22
C VAL A 124 16.19 -8.27 8.81
N PHE A 125 16.61 -8.56 7.58
CA PHE A 125 16.57 -9.91 7.00
C PHE A 125 17.92 -10.66 7.04
N GLY A 126 19.02 -9.97 7.28
CA GLY A 126 20.36 -10.56 7.17
C GLY A 126 20.61 -11.14 5.79
N GLU A 127 20.93 -12.44 5.73
CA GLU A 127 21.22 -13.16 4.50
C GLU A 127 19.99 -13.84 3.87
N SER A 128 18.85 -13.88 4.55
CA SER A 128 17.66 -14.62 4.08
C SER A 128 16.37 -13.84 4.32
N VAL A 129 15.66 -13.55 3.24
CA VAL A 129 14.35 -12.88 3.29
C VAL A 129 13.29 -13.84 3.84
N THR A 130 12.35 -13.34 4.63
CA THR A 130 11.23 -14.14 5.12
C THR A 130 10.24 -14.43 3.99
N TYR A 131 9.57 -15.59 4.05
CA TYR A 131 8.51 -15.94 3.10
C TYR A 131 7.41 -14.86 3.04
N GLY A 132 6.99 -14.33 4.20
CA GLY A 132 5.97 -13.28 4.26
C GLY A 132 6.40 -11.99 3.55
N PHE A 133 7.67 -11.58 3.67
CA PHE A 133 8.17 -10.41 2.96
C PHE A 133 8.32 -10.67 1.45
N LEU A 134 8.86 -11.83 1.05
CA LEU A 134 8.95 -12.16 -0.38
C LEU A 134 7.55 -12.28 -1.04
N GLY A 135 6.57 -12.76 -0.27
CA GLY A 135 5.20 -13.00 -0.70
C GLY A 135 4.25 -11.80 -0.57
N TYR A 136 4.66 -10.66 0.00
CA TYR A 136 3.74 -9.52 0.18
C TYR A 136 3.09 -9.02 -1.13
N PRO A 137 3.71 -9.11 -2.33
CA PRO A 137 3.02 -8.71 -3.56
C PRO A 137 1.76 -9.54 -3.84
N VAL A 138 1.73 -10.79 -3.35
CA VAL A 138 0.60 -11.70 -3.47
C VAL A 138 -0.53 -11.28 -2.54
N SER A 139 -0.21 -10.93 -1.29
CA SER A 139 -1.22 -10.41 -0.36
C SER A 139 -1.73 -9.04 -0.79
N GLN A 140 -0.88 -8.20 -1.38
CA GLN A 140 -1.31 -6.93 -1.96
C GLN A 140 -2.25 -7.12 -3.16
N ALA A 141 -2.04 -8.16 -3.98
CA ALA A 141 -3.01 -8.53 -5.02
C ALA A 141 -4.35 -8.99 -4.41
N ALA A 142 -4.30 -9.71 -3.29
CA ALA A 142 -5.50 -10.07 -2.53
C ALA A 142 -6.23 -8.84 -1.97
N ASP A 143 -5.51 -7.86 -1.41
CA ASP A 143 -6.12 -6.58 -0.98
C ASP A 143 -6.85 -5.89 -2.15
N ILE A 144 -6.19 -5.76 -3.31
CA ILE A 144 -6.75 -5.10 -4.49
C ILE A 144 -8.02 -5.81 -4.98
N THR A 145 -7.95 -7.13 -5.12
CA THR A 145 -9.04 -7.89 -5.74
C THR A 145 -10.19 -8.19 -4.79
N CYS A 146 -9.95 -8.36 -3.49
CA CYS A 146 -10.98 -8.54 -2.47
C CYS A 146 -11.95 -7.36 -2.42
N PHE A 147 -11.43 -6.16 -2.70
CA PHE A 147 -12.21 -4.94 -2.75
C PHE A 147 -12.54 -4.50 -4.17
N GLU A 148 -12.28 -5.30 -5.21
CA GLU A 148 -12.52 -4.93 -6.63
C GLU A 148 -11.91 -3.56 -7.01
N GLY A 149 -10.69 -3.28 -6.54
CA GLY A 149 -10.00 -2.02 -6.80
C GLY A 149 -9.65 -1.86 -8.29
N GLU A 150 -10.52 -1.18 -9.04
CA GLU A 150 -10.33 -0.93 -10.48
C GLU A 150 -9.17 0.03 -10.74
N LEU A 151 -9.01 1.04 -9.88
CA LEU A 151 -7.96 2.05 -9.97
C LEU A 151 -7.07 2.01 -8.73
N VAL A 152 -5.76 1.94 -8.92
CA VAL A 152 -4.80 1.86 -7.80
C VAL A 152 -3.79 3.01 -7.90
N PRO A 153 -4.00 4.10 -7.13
CA PRO A 153 -3.05 5.21 -7.04
C PRO A 153 -1.71 4.75 -6.46
N VAL A 154 -0.65 4.89 -7.27
CA VAL A 154 0.69 4.40 -6.92
C VAL A 154 1.81 5.30 -7.45
N GLY A 155 2.98 5.18 -6.84
CA GLY A 155 4.24 5.69 -7.40
C GLY A 155 4.81 4.74 -8.47
N GLU A 156 5.74 5.26 -9.28
CA GLU A 156 6.42 4.47 -10.33
C GLU A 156 7.11 3.22 -9.77
N ASP A 157 7.66 3.30 -8.55
CA ASP A 157 8.33 2.18 -7.88
C ASP A 157 7.38 1.02 -7.54
N GLN A 158 6.07 1.22 -7.58
CA GLN A 158 5.08 0.18 -7.29
C GLN A 158 4.47 -0.44 -8.56
N LEU A 159 4.74 0.10 -9.75
CA LEU A 159 4.25 -0.47 -11.02
C LEU A 159 4.57 -1.96 -11.19
N PRO A 160 5.76 -2.47 -10.81
CA PRO A 160 6.05 -3.89 -10.90
C PRO A 160 5.17 -4.77 -10.01
N LEU A 161 4.66 -4.24 -8.89
CA LEU A 161 3.72 -4.92 -8.00
C LEU A 161 2.31 -4.93 -8.60
N ILE A 162 1.90 -3.83 -9.24
CA ILE A 162 0.61 -3.77 -9.94
C ILE A 162 0.59 -4.72 -11.13
N GLU A 163 1.68 -4.82 -11.90
CA GLU A 163 1.75 -5.83 -12.97
C GLU A 163 1.69 -7.25 -12.42
N GLN A 164 2.33 -7.51 -11.28
CA GLN A 164 2.22 -8.83 -10.62
C GLN A 164 0.78 -9.13 -10.17
N CYS A 165 0.03 -8.12 -9.71
CA CYS A 165 -1.40 -8.26 -9.44
C CYS A 165 -2.19 -8.59 -10.71
N ARG A 166 -1.93 -7.90 -11.83
CA ARG A 166 -2.58 -8.16 -13.13
C ARG A 166 -2.28 -9.57 -13.65
N GLU A 167 -1.04 -10.04 -13.51
CA GLU A 167 -0.65 -11.42 -13.82
C GLU A 167 -1.46 -12.46 -13.01
N ILE A 168 -1.63 -12.23 -11.70
CA ILE A 168 -2.43 -13.08 -10.82
C ILE A 168 -3.90 -13.07 -11.26
N VAL A 169 -4.48 -11.89 -11.51
CA VAL A 169 -5.87 -11.74 -11.97
C VAL A 169 -6.11 -12.50 -13.28
N ARG A 170 -5.28 -12.26 -14.31
CA ARG A 170 -5.41 -12.95 -15.61
C ARG A 170 -5.33 -14.45 -15.46
N LYS A 171 -4.39 -14.93 -14.63
CA LYS A 171 -4.20 -16.36 -14.42
C LYS A 171 -5.37 -16.98 -13.66
N PHE A 172 -5.86 -16.33 -12.61
CA PHE A 172 -7.06 -16.74 -11.90
C PHE A 172 -8.25 -16.82 -12.87
N ASN A 173 -8.52 -15.75 -13.62
CA ASN A 173 -9.66 -15.71 -14.53
C ASN A 173 -9.55 -16.75 -15.66
N SER A 174 -8.34 -17.06 -16.12
CA SER A 174 -8.12 -18.11 -17.12
C SER A 174 -8.44 -19.52 -16.62
N ILE A 175 -8.33 -19.76 -15.31
CA ILE A 175 -8.54 -21.08 -14.69
C ILE A 175 -9.97 -21.22 -14.18
N TYR A 176 -10.51 -20.18 -13.53
CA TYR A 176 -11.74 -20.24 -12.76
C TYR A 176 -12.92 -19.47 -13.40
N GLY A 177 -12.67 -18.72 -14.48
CA GLY A 177 -13.67 -17.87 -15.15
C GLY A 177 -13.49 -16.38 -14.83
N ASP A 178 -14.14 -15.52 -15.61
CA ASP A 178 -13.97 -14.06 -15.52
C ASP A 178 -14.68 -13.49 -14.29
N VAL A 179 -13.96 -13.41 -13.17
CA VAL A 179 -14.50 -13.01 -11.86
C VAL A 179 -13.75 -11.81 -11.29
N LEU A 180 -12.42 -11.80 -11.36
CA LEU A 180 -11.61 -10.73 -10.78
C LEU A 180 -11.46 -9.56 -11.75
N ILE A 181 -11.53 -8.34 -11.22
CA ILE A 181 -11.29 -7.13 -12.02
C ILE A 181 -9.78 -6.89 -12.13
N GLU A 182 -9.29 -6.68 -13.35
CA GLU A 182 -7.89 -6.33 -13.60
C GLU A 182 -7.64 -4.85 -13.23
N PRO A 183 -6.73 -4.55 -12.28
CA PRO A 183 -6.53 -3.19 -11.80
C PRO A 183 -5.71 -2.33 -12.77
N GLU A 184 -6.00 -1.04 -12.83
CA GLU A 184 -5.22 -0.03 -13.53
C GLU A 184 -4.43 0.83 -12.55
N ALA A 185 -3.14 1.01 -12.80
CA ALA A 185 -2.31 1.93 -12.02
C ALA A 185 -2.66 3.38 -12.35
N VAL A 186 -2.87 4.20 -11.31
CA VAL A 186 -3.00 5.65 -11.44
C VAL A 186 -1.71 6.29 -10.93
N LEU A 187 -0.86 6.73 -11.84
CA LEU A 187 0.43 7.33 -11.48
C LEU A 187 0.23 8.70 -10.84
N SER A 188 0.90 8.91 -9.71
CA SER A 188 0.99 10.23 -9.10
C SER A 188 1.87 11.16 -9.97
N SER A 189 1.36 12.34 -10.30
CA SER A 189 2.15 13.40 -10.94
C SER A 189 3.01 14.19 -9.94
N ALA A 190 2.89 13.88 -8.64
CA ALA A 190 3.61 14.58 -7.59
C ALA A 190 5.09 14.19 -7.57
N LYS A 191 5.97 15.18 -7.54
CA LYS A 191 7.41 14.97 -7.34
C LYS A 191 7.67 14.54 -5.89
N ARG A 192 8.68 13.68 -5.70
CA ARG A 192 9.16 13.33 -4.37
C ARG A 192 9.63 14.58 -3.63
N ILE A 193 9.24 14.69 -2.36
CA ILE A 193 9.69 15.76 -1.47
C ILE A 193 11.03 15.36 -0.87
N LYS A 194 12.04 16.24 -1.02
CA LYS A 194 13.38 16.05 -0.44
C LYS A 194 13.33 16.10 1.08
N GLY A 195 14.26 15.39 1.72
CA GLY A 195 14.46 15.47 3.16
C GLY A 195 15.08 16.80 3.58
N LEU A 196 14.96 17.14 4.87
CA LEU A 196 15.58 18.35 5.45
C LEU A 196 17.11 18.36 5.33
N ASP A 197 17.71 17.19 5.17
CA ASP A 197 19.14 16.95 4.96
C ASP A 197 19.56 17.06 3.47
N GLY A 198 18.63 17.39 2.57
CA GLY A 198 18.88 17.47 1.13
C GLY A 198 18.84 16.13 0.40
N ASN A 199 18.58 15.00 1.08
CA ASN A 199 18.38 13.72 0.43
C ASN A 199 17.17 13.75 -0.52
N GLU A 200 17.20 12.93 -1.57
CA GLU A 200 16.15 12.86 -2.60
C GLU A 200 14.77 12.39 -2.06
N LYS A 201 14.72 11.90 -0.81
CA LYS A 201 13.48 11.43 -0.17
C LYS A 201 13.46 11.81 1.30
N MET A 202 12.36 12.44 1.71
CA MET A 202 11.97 12.55 3.11
C MET A 202 11.53 11.19 3.67
N GLY A 203 12.06 10.81 4.84
CA GLY A 203 11.76 9.52 5.46
C GLY A 203 11.98 9.48 6.98
N LYS A 204 11.08 8.77 7.66
CA LYS A 204 11.08 8.62 9.13
C LYS A 204 12.39 8.02 9.66
N SER A 205 12.87 6.97 9.00
CA SER A 205 14.11 6.28 9.37
C SER A 205 15.38 7.10 9.13
N LEU A 206 15.29 8.16 8.32
CA LEU A 206 16.41 9.06 8.05
C LEU A 206 16.46 10.24 9.03
N GLY A 207 15.43 10.40 9.89
CA GLY A 207 15.33 11.53 10.82
C GLY A 207 15.25 12.90 10.13
N ASN A 208 14.84 12.93 8.85
CA ASN A 208 14.89 14.12 7.99
C ASN A 208 13.49 14.62 7.57
N ALA A 209 12.47 14.33 8.37
CA ALA A 209 11.06 14.55 8.04
C ALA A 209 10.39 15.61 8.92
N ILE A 210 9.44 16.35 8.32
CA ILE A 210 8.45 17.18 9.03
C ILE A 210 7.15 16.39 9.08
N TYR A 211 6.71 16.00 10.27
CA TYR A 211 5.48 15.24 10.48
C TYR A 211 4.25 16.14 10.41
N LEU A 212 3.11 15.56 10.06
CA LEU A 212 1.84 16.30 10.02
C LEU A 212 1.38 16.76 11.41
N SER A 213 1.85 16.06 12.45
CA SER A 213 1.55 16.36 13.84
C SER A 213 2.63 17.19 14.54
N ASP A 214 3.65 17.66 13.83
CA ASP A 214 4.68 18.51 14.45
C ASP A 214 4.05 19.84 14.91
N SER A 215 4.56 20.38 16.00
CA SER A 215 4.19 21.70 16.49
C SER A 215 4.65 22.80 15.53
N GLU A 216 4.16 24.02 15.78
CA GLU A 216 4.67 25.20 15.08
C GLU A 216 6.13 25.54 15.48
N GLU A 217 6.49 25.30 16.76
CA GLU A 217 7.88 25.31 17.26
C GLU A 217 8.69 24.16 16.68
#